data_AF-A0A496LSG1-F1
#
_entry.id   AF-A0A496LSG1-F1
#
_cell.length_a   1.000
_cell.length_b   1.000
_cell.length_c   1.000
_cell.angle_alpha   90.00
_cell.angle_beta   90.00
_cell.angle_gamma   90.00
#
_symmetry.space_group_name_H-M   'P 1'
#
loop_
_entity.id
_entity.type
_entity.pdbx_description
1 polymer ?
#
loop_
_entity_poly.entity_id
_entity_poly.type
_entity_poly.pdbx_seq_one_letter_code
_entity_poly.pdbx_strand_id
1 'polypeptide(L)'
;MAIKDDINSIKEELNTQEQFLENMIKSERFFKKYSKFIITAVVLGAIGAIGYYVNDALKEKDFKAANAAYAKLILNPKDEQAKAELKQKDASLYALYEFKVAVDNNDTNALKSLANEQIDPLLKDIVKYQLNEPSGQILSSYRAAINGYELLKEDKIDEAKNEFKKIPLNSQLQDLVKNLEHYQGKAK
;
A
#
# COMPACT_ATOMS: atom_id res chain seq x y z
N MET A 1 63.49 -30.50 19.77
CA MET A 1 62.11 -29.97 19.67
C MET A 1 61.82 -29.55 18.23
N ALA A 2 62.67 -28.76 17.58
CA ALA A 2 62.55 -28.36 16.16
C ALA A 2 62.10 -29.47 15.18
N ILE A 3 62.78 -30.63 15.15
CA ILE A 3 62.42 -31.73 14.21
C ILE A 3 61.02 -32.33 14.50
N LYS A 4 60.58 -32.35 15.77
CA LYS A 4 59.23 -32.84 16.12
C LYS A 4 58.15 -31.83 15.71
N ASP A 5 58.44 -30.54 15.83
CA ASP A 5 57.51 -29.47 15.45
C ASP A 5 57.38 -29.36 13.92
N ASP A 6 58.47 -29.59 13.18
CA ASP A 6 58.46 -29.68 11.71
C ASP A 6 57.64 -30.90 11.24
N ILE A 7 57.82 -32.07 11.87
CA ILE A 7 57.06 -33.28 11.53
C ILE A 7 55.56 -33.12 11.85
N ASN A 8 55.22 -32.42 12.94
CA ASN A 8 53.83 -32.13 13.30
C ASN A 8 53.18 -31.14 12.33
N SER A 9 53.90 -30.10 11.91
CA SER A 9 53.43 -29.13 10.91
C SER A 9 53.19 -29.81 9.56
N ILE A 10 54.11 -30.67 9.10
CA ILE A 10 53.93 -31.46 7.86
C ILE A 10 52.70 -32.37 7.96
N LYS A 11 52.42 -32.98 9.13
CA LYS A 11 51.22 -33.81 9.33
C LYS A 11 49.93 -33.00 9.32
N GLU A 12 49.92 -31.80 9.90
CA GLU A 12 48.76 -30.90 9.85
C GLU A 12 48.48 -30.43 8.42
N GLU A 13 49.52 -30.04 7.66
CA GLU A 13 49.37 -29.65 6.26
C GLU A 13 48.83 -30.81 5.41
N LEU A 14 49.34 -32.03 5.59
CA LEU A 14 48.85 -33.23 4.90
C LEU A 14 47.40 -33.56 5.27
N ASN A 15 47.01 -33.47 6.55
CA ASN A 15 45.62 -33.67 6.99
C ASN A 15 44.68 -32.60 6.43
N THR A 16 45.14 -31.35 6.35
CA THR A 16 44.37 -30.25 5.77
C THR A 16 44.17 -30.45 4.26
N GLN A 17 45.20 -30.95 3.55
CA GLN A 17 45.09 -31.31 2.14
C GLN A 17 44.17 -32.51 1.90
N GLU A 18 44.22 -33.55 2.75
CA GLU A 18 43.29 -34.69 2.67
C GLU A 18 41.84 -34.25 2.90
N GLN A 19 41.58 -33.43 3.92
CA GLN A 19 40.24 -32.87 4.15
C GLN A 19 39.77 -31.99 2.99
N PHE A 20 40.68 -31.22 2.39
CA PHE A 20 40.38 -30.42 1.20
C PHE A 20 39.98 -31.31 0.02
N LEU A 21 40.75 -32.36 -0.27
CA LEU A 21 40.46 -33.33 -1.33
C LEU A 21 39.16 -34.10 -1.06
N GLU A 22 38.92 -34.52 0.18
CA GLU A 22 37.71 -35.21 0.58
C GLU A 22 36.47 -34.31 0.39
N ASN A 23 36.57 -33.04 0.78
CA ASN A 23 35.52 -32.05 0.58
C ASN A 23 35.29 -31.76 -0.90
N MET A 24 36.34 -31.69 -1.72
CA MET A 24 36.22 -31.59 -3.18
C MET A 24 35.44 -32.77 -3.76
N ILE A 25 35.81 -34.01 -3.41
CA ILE A 25 35.16 -35.23 -3.92
C ILE A 25 33.70 -35.31 -3.45
N LYS A 26 33.42 -34.94 -2.20
CA LYS A 26 32.05 -34.85 -1.65
C LYS A 26 31.22 -33.81 -2.41
N SER A 27 31.78 -32.63 -2.69
CA SER A 27 31.12 -31.58 -3.45
C SER A 27 30.81 -31.99 -4.88
N GLU A 28 31.73 -32.70 -5.54
CA GLU A 28 31.53 -33.22 -6.90
C GLU A 28 30.40 -34.26 -6.94
N ARG A 29 30.39 -35.21 -6.00
CA ARG A 29 29.31 -36.20 -5.88
C ARG A 29 27.97 -35.53 -5.57
N PHE A 30 27.95 -34.51 -4.72
CA PHE A 30 26.75 -33.73 -4.41
C PHE A 30 26.23 -33.01 -5.66
N PHE A 31 27.08 -32.27 -6.36
CA PHE A 31 26.71 -31.58 -7.61
C PHE A 31 26.25 -32.57 -8.68
N LYS A 32 26.90 -33.72 -8.86
CA LYS A 32 26.44 -34.74 -9.81
C LYS A 32 25.07 -35.30 -9.43
N LYS A 33 24.85 -35.61 -8.14
CA LYS A 33 23.58 -36.16 -7.64
C LYS A 33 22.41 -35.17 -7.74
N TYR A 34 22.64 -33.90 -7.44
CA TYR A 34 21.62 -32.85 -7.43
C TYR A 34 21.67 -31.91 -8.64
N SER A 35 22.49 -32.22 -9.65
CA SER A 35 22.73 -31.40 -10.85
C SER A 35 21.45 -30.87 -11.46
N LYS A 36 20.45 -31.73 -11.65
CA LYS A 36 19.14 -31.36 -12.18
C LYS A 36 18.42 -30.32 -11.31
N PHE A 37 18.41 -30.51 -9.99
CA PHE A 37 17.77 -29.56 -9.05
C PHE A 37 18.49 -28.21 -9.02
N ILE A 38 19.83 -28.23 -9.03
CA ILE A 38 20.65 -27.00 -9.06
C ILE A 38 20.40 -26.23 -10.36
N ILE A 39 20.39 -26.91 -11.50
CA ILE A 39 20.10 -26.30 -12.80
C ILE A 39 18.68 -25.72 -12.82
N THR A 40 17.68 -26.46 -12.34
CA THR A 40 16.30 -25.95 -12.26
C THR A 40 16.21 -24.71 -11.37
N ALA A 41 16.89 -24.70 -10.21
CA ALA A 41 16.91 -23.53 -9.32
C ALA A 41 17.56 -22.31 -9.98
N VAL A 42 18.68 -22.50 -10.69
CA VAL A 42 19.36 -21.42 -11.43
C VAL A 42 18.46 -20.87 -12.55
N VAL A 43 17.80 -21.75 -13.31
CA VAL A 43 16.87 -21.34 -14.37
C VAL A 43 15.68 -20.57 -13.81
N LEU A 44 15.05 -21.05 -12.74
CA LEU A 44 13.96 -20.35 -12.08
C LEU A 44 14.40 -19.00 -11.49
N GLY A 45 15.59 -18.94 -10.90
CA GLY A 45 16.19 -17.70 -10.41
C GLY A 45 16.41 -16.68 -11.52
N ALA A 46 16.94 -17.12 -12.68
CA ALA A 46 17.13 -16.27 -13.85
C ALA A 46 15.79 -15.74 -14.40
N ILE A 47 14.77 -16.60 -14.54
CA ILE A 47 13.43 -16.22 -14.98
C ILE A 47 12.80 -15.22 -14.00
N GLY A 48 12.92 -15.47 -12.69
CA GLY A 48 12.42 -14.57 -11.65
C GLY A 48 13.08 -13.19 -11.70
N ALA A 49 14.40 -13.13 -11.89
CA ALA A 49 15.13 -11.88 -12.01
C ALA A 49 14.74 -11.09 -13.27
N ILE A 50 14.62 -11.76 -14.42
CA ILE A 50 14.16 -11.14 -15.68
C ILE A 50 12.74 -10.62 -15.51
N GLY A 51 11.83 -11.44 -14.96
CA GLY A 51 10.44 -11.07 -14.72
C GLY A 51 10.32 -9.84 -13.81
N TYR A 52 11.13 -9.79 -12.74
CA TYR A 52 11.19 -8.63 -11.85
C TYR A 52 11.63 -7.36 -12.59
N TYR A 53 12.74 -7.43 -13.33
CA TYR A 53 13.27 -6.26 -14.06
C TYR A 53 12.32 -5.75 -15.14
N VAL A 54 11.73 -6.66 -15.93
CA VAL A 54 10.75 -6.30 -16.97
C VAL A 54 9.52 -5.66 -16.34
N ASN A 55 9.01 -6.22 -15.24
CA ASN A 55 7.86 -5.67 -14.54
C ASN A 55 8.14 -4.26 -13.99
N ASP A 56 9.33 -4.01 -13.46
CA ASP A 56 9.71 -2.70 -12.94
C ASP A 56 9.80 -1.65 -14.06
N ALA A 57 10.44 -2.00 -15.18
CA ALA A 57 10.49 -1.13 -16.36
C ALA A 57 9.10 -0.83 -16.94
N LEU A 58 8.20 -1.81 -16.95
CA LEU A 58 6.81 -1.60 -17.37
C LEU A 58 6.04 -0.69 -16.42
N LYS A 59 6.20 -0.88 -15.10
CA LYS A 59 5.58 -0.02 -14.08
C LYS A 59 6.06 1.42 -14.21
N GLU A 60 7.36 1.66 -14.39
CA GLU A 60 7.88 3.02 -14.55
C GLU A 60 7.33 3.69 -15.81
N LYS A 61 7.25 2.94 -16.92
CA LYS A 61 6.66 3.43 -18.16
C LYS A 61 5.18 3.77 -17.98
N ASP A 62 4.41 2.89 -17.37
CA ASP A 62 2.98 3.09 -17.14
C ASP A 62 2.73 4.25 -16.16
N PHE A 63 3.55 4.39 -15.12
CA PHE A 63 3.53 5.54 -14.21
C PHE A 63 3.76 6.87 -14.94
N LYS A 64 4.76 6.95 -15.83
CA LYS A 64 5.03 8.16 -16.62
C LYS A 64 3.87 8.46 -17.58
N ALA A 65 3.34 7.43 -18.25
CA ALA A 65 2.22 7.57 -19.18
C ALA A 65 0.94 8.04 -18.47
N ALA A 66 0.60 7.45 -17.32
CA ALA A 66 -0.54 7.85 -16.51
C ALA A 66 -0.44 9.32 -16.08
N ASN A 67 0.72 9.74 -15.57
CA ASN A 67 0.92 11.14 -15.17
C ASN A 67 0.81 12.11 -16.35
N ALA A 68 1.35 11.75 -17.52
CA ALA A 68 1.22 12.57 -18.72
C ALA A 68 -0.24 12.67 -19.20
N ALA A 69 -0.98 11.55 -19.18
CA ALA A 69 -2.40 11.52 -19.52
C ALA A 69 -3.22 12.37 -18.53
N TYR A 70 -2.95 12.26 -17.23
CA TYR A 70 -3.56 13.10 -16.20
C TYR A 70 -3.30 14.59 -16.45
N ALA A 71 -2.04 14.98 -16.71
CA ALA A 71 -1.69 16.37 -17.00
C ALA A 71 -2.43 16.92 -18.23
N LYS A 72 -2.60 16.11 -19.29
CA LYS A 72 -3.40 16.47 -20.45
C LYS A 72 -4.87 16.70 -20.08
N LEU A 73 -5.46 15.84 -19.27
CA LEU A 73 -6.86 15.97 -18.85
C LEU A 73 -7.12 17.23 -17.99
N ILE A 74 -6.16 17.61 -17.15
CA ILE A 74 -6.26 18.86 -16.38
C ILE A 74 -6.33 20.08 -17.31
N LEU A 75 -5.59 20.06 -18.43
CA LEU A 75 -5.60 21.15 -19.42
C LEU A 75 -6.79 21.06 -20.38
N ASN A 76 -7.18 19.84 -20.76
CA ASN A 76 -8.26 19.55 -21.69
C ASN A 76 -9.13 18.40 -21.16
N PRO A 77 -10.17 18.69 -20.36
CA PRO A 77 -11.03 17.67 -19.76
C PRO A 77 -11.84 16.82 -20.75
N LYS A 78 -11.90 17.23 -22.03
CA LYS A 78 -12.63 16.55 -23.11
C LYS A 78 -11.74 15.62 -23.94
N ASP A 79 -10.48 15.45 -23.57
CA ASP A 79 -9.56 14.54 -24.24
C ASP A 79 -9.88 13.08 -23.89
N GLU A 80 -10.78 12.46 -24.67
CA GLU A 80 -11.18 11.06 -24.49
C GLU A 80 -10.02 10.08 -24.64
N GLN A 81 -8.99 10.41 -25.42
CA GLN A 81 -7.81 9.56 -25.56
C GLN A 81 -6.97 9.57 -24.28
N ALA A 82 -6.71 10.76 -23.73
CA ALA A 82 -6.02 10.88 -22.44
C ALA A 82 -6.83 10.24 -21.31
N LYS A 83 -8.17 10.31 -21.36
CA LYS A 83 -9.06 9.65 -20.40
C LYS A 83 -8.93 8.13 -20.44
N ALA A 84 -8.99 7.55 -21.63
CA ALA A 84 -8.83 6.11 -21.82
C ALA A 84 -7.42 5.62 -21.44
N GLU A 85 -6.38 6.37 -21.82
CA GLU A 85 -4.99 6.08 -21.47
C GLU A 85 -4.80 6.10 -19.95
N LEU A 86 -5.31 7.12 -19.26
CA LEU A 86 -5.23 7.22 -17.81
C LEU A 86 -5.89 6.02 -17.14
N LYS A 87 -7.11 5.66 -17.54
CA LYS A 87 -7.85 4.51 -16.99
C LYS A 87 -7.10 3.19 -17.17
N GLN A 88 -6.46 3.00 -18.32
CA GLN A 88 -5.72 1.77 -18.60
C GLN A 88 -4.40 1.68 -17.81
N LYS A 89 -3.72 2.82 -17.63
CA LYS A 89 -2.38 2.88 -17.02
C LYS A 89 -2.42 2.95 -15.51
N ASP A 90 -3.39 3.66 -14.94
CA ASP A 90 -3.57 3.77 -13.50
C ASP A 90 -5.05 4.02 -13.17
N ALA A 91 -5.74 2.95 -12.76
CA ALA A 91 -7.14 2.99 -12.38
C ALA A 91 -7.41 3.90 -11.16
N SER A 92 -6.47 4.01 -10.22
CA SER A 92 -6.66 4.83 -9.02
C SER A 92 -6.47 6.31 -9.33
N LEU A 93 -5.48 6.66 -10.16
CA LEU A 93 -5.30 8.04 -10.61
C LEU A 93 -6.45 8.50 -11.52
N TYR A 94 -6.95 7.61 -12.39
CA TYR A 94 -8.19 7.83 -13.13
C TYR A 94 -9.37 8.10 -12.20
N ALA A 95 -9.58 7.24 -11.20
CA ALA A 95 -10.67 7.39 -10.25
C ALA A 95 -10.55 8.68 -9.43
N LEU A 96 -9.34 9.13 -9.11
CA LEU A 96 -9.11 10.41 -8.43
C LEU A 96 -9.53 11.60 -9.31
N TYR A 97 -9.21 11.54 -10.61
CA TYR A 97 -9.67 12.54 -11.58
C TYR A 97 -11.21 12.55 -11.69
N GLU A 98 -11.83 11.39 -11.89
CA GLU A 98 -13.29 11.28 -12.00
C GLU A 98 -13.98 11.70 -10.69
N PHE A 99 -13.39 11.40 -9.53
CA PHE A 99 -13.89 11.85 -8.24
C PHE A 99 -13.95 13.38 -8.19
N LYS A 100 -12.87 14.07 -8.58
CA LYS A 100 -12.85 15.54 -8.64
C LYS A 100 -13.96 16.06 -9.56
N VAL A 101 -14.06 15.52 -10.78
CA VAL A 101 -15.07 15.93 -11.76
C VAL A 101 -16.49 15.70 -11.23
N ALA A 102 -16.73 14.58 -10.56
CA ALA A 102 -18.03 14.24 -9.99
C ALA A 102 -18.39 15.16 -8.81
N VAL A 103 -17.43 15.51 -7.95
CA VAL A 103 -17.64 16.48 -6.86
C VAL A 103 -17.95 17.86 -7.41
N ASP A 104 -17.14 18.35 -8.37
CA ASP A 104 -17.31 19.68 -8.97
C ASP A 104 -18.68 19.82 -9.67
N ASN A 105 -19.20 18.72 -10.23
CA ASN A 105 -20.50 18.68 -10.91
C ASN A 105 -21.67 18.17 -10.05
N ASN A 106 -21.45 17.84 -8.77
CA ASN A 106 -22.43 17.19 -7.90
C ASN A 106 -23.03 15.87 -8.48
N ASP A 107 -22.26 15.15 -9.29
CA ASP A 107 -22.69 13.90 -9.91
C ASP A 107 -22.60 12.72 -8.93
N THR A 108 -23.70 12.50 -8.22
CA THR A 108 -23.81 11.44 -7.21
C THR A 108 -23.78 10.03 -7.86
N ASN A 109 -24.19 9.91 -9.13
CA ASN A 109 -24.19 8.61 -9.81
C ASN A 109 -22.76 8.20 -10.17
N ALA A 110 -21.95 9.13 -10.67
CA ALA A 110 -20.53 8.91 -10.92
C ALA A 110 -19.79 8.52 -9.63
N LEU A 111 -20.06 9.20 -8.51
CA LEU A 111 -19.49 8.84 -7.21
C LEU A 111 -19.89 7.42 -6.76
N LYS A 112 -21.17 7.03 -6.93
CA LYS A 112 -21.62 5.66 -6.63
C LYS A 112 -20.95 4.61 -7.50
N SER A 113 -20.72 4.91 -8.77
CA SER A 113 -19.96 4.03 -9.66
C SER A 113 -18.52 3.86 -9.17
N LEU A 114 -17.84 4.97 -8.84
CA LEU A 114 -16.46 4.94 -8.29
C LEU A 114 -16.36 4.17 -6.97
N ALA A 115 -17.36 4.28 -6.08
CA ALA A 115 -17.40 3.56 -4.82
C ALA A 115 -17.44 2.03 -4.99
N ASN A 116 -17.82 1.53 -6.17
CA ASN A 116 -17.86 0.11 -6.48
C ASN A 116 -16.64 -0.39 -7.27
N GLU A 117 -15.78 0.50 -7.76
CA GLU A 117 -14.57 0.11 -8.49
C GLU A 117 -13.48 -0.45 -7.55
N GLN A 118 -12.54 -1.17 -8.15
CA GLN A 118 -11.33 -1.67 -7.49
C GLN A 118 -10.22 -0.62 -7.61
N ILE A 119 -10.24 0.33 -6.67
CA ILE A 119 -9.32 1.46 -6.59
C ILE A 119 -8.62 1.48 -5.23
N ASP A 120 -7.69 2.40 -5.05
CA ASP A 120 -7.01 2.62 -3.77
C ASP A 120 -8.01 2.67 -2.58
N PRO A 121 -7.77 1.94 -1.48
CA PRO A 121 -8.69 1.87 -0.34
C PRO A 121 -8.98 3.22 0.31
N LEU A 122 -7.98 4.11 0.40
CA LEU A 122 -8.16 5.44 0.99
C LEU A 122 -9.04 6.30 0.09
N LEU A 123 -8.81 6.25 -1.23
CA LEU A 123 -9.67 6.93 -2.20
C LEU A 123 -11.11 6.40 -2.10
N LYS A 124 -11.31 5.09 -2.00
CA LYS A 124 -12.62 4.48 -1.82
C LYS A 124 -13.34 4.98 -0.57
N ASP A 125 -12.61 5.11 0.53
CA ASP A 125 -13.14 5.68 1.78
C ASP A 125 -13.54 7.14 1.63
N ILE A 126 -12.77 7.94 0.87
CA ILE A 126 -13.09 9.33 0.54
C ILE A 126 -14.36 9.41 -0.32
N VAL A 127 -14.50 8.55 -1.34
CA VAL A 127 -15.71 8.52 -2.19
C VAL A 127 -16.95 8.19 -1.35
N LYS A 128 -16.88 7.16 -0.51
CA LYS A 128 -17.97 6.81 0.41
C LYS A 128 -18.24 7.94 1.40
N TYR A 129 -17.19 8.62 1.85
CA TYR A 129 -17.36 9.77 2.73
C TYR A 129 -18.17 10.88 2.05
N GLN A 130 -17.87 11.18 0.79
CA GLN A 130 -18.61 12.17 0.01
C GLN A 130 -20.08 11.79 -0.22
N LEU A 131 -20.36 10.48 -0.35
CA LEU A 131 -21.71 9.95 -0.53
C LEU A 131 -22.54 9.87 0.76
N ASN A 132 -22.00 10.30 1.91
CA ASN A 132 -22.58 10.06 3.23
C ASN A 132 -22.79 8.56 3.56
N GLU A 133 -21.99 7.70 2.95
CA GLU A 133 -21.98 6.26 3.23
C GLU A 133 -21.01 5.93 4.38
N PRO A 134 -21.10 4.72 4.96
CA PRO A 134 -20.11 4.22 5.90
C PRO A 134 -18.72 4.15 5.26
N SER A 135 -17.81 5.02 5.70
CA SER A 135 -16.40 5.07 5.31
C SER A 135 -15.51 4.47 6.40
N GLY A 136 -14.21 4.32 6.11
CA GLY A 136 -13.19 3.96 7.09
C GLY A 136 -13.24 4.76 8.39
N GLN A 137 -12.70 4.17 9.46
CA GLN A 137 -12.82 4.63 10.85
C GLN A 137 -12.45 6.10 11.05
N ILE A 138 -11.41 6.58 10.39
CA ILE A 138 -10.92 7.96 10.54
C ILE A 138 -11.98 8.95 10.05
N LEU A 139 -12.44 8.78 8.81
CA LEU A 139 -13.40 9.69 8.18
C LEU A 139 -14.78 9.61 8.84
N SER A 140 -15.22 8.41 9.26
CA SER A 140 -16.48 8.26 9.99
C SER A 140 -16.43 8.91 11.38
N SER A 141 -15.30 8.79 12.10
CA SER A 141 -15.07 9.47 13.37
C SER A 141 -15.09 10.99 13.21
N TYR A 142 -14.45 11.50 12.15
CA TYR A 142 -14.42 12.93 11.85
C TYR A 142 -15.83 13.45 11.56
N ARG A 143 -16.64 12.73 10.75
CA ARG A 143 -18.04 13.09 10.50
C ARG A 143 -18.84 13.18 11.79
N ALA A 144 -18.76 12.15 12.64
CA ALA A 144 -19.47 12.12 13.90
C ALA A 144 -19.09 13.30 14.82
N ALA A 145 -17.81 13.68 14.84
CA ALA A 145 -17.33 14.84 15.60
C ALA A 145 -17.90 16.15 15.06
N ILE A 146 -17.90 16.35 13.74
CA ILE A 146 -18.47 17.56 13.11
C ILE A 146 -19.98 17.63 13.33
N ASN A 147 -20.71 16.54 13.05
CA ASN A 147 -22.16 16.48 13.26
C ASN A 147 -22.54 16.76 14.71
N GLY A 148 -21.84 16.14 15.67
CA GLY A 148 -22.07 16.39 17.09
C GLY A 148 -21.80 17.85 17.46
N TYR A 149 -20.74 18.45 16.93
CA TYR A 149 -20.43 19.87 17.16
C TYR A 149 -21.48 20.81 16.55
N GLU A 150 -22.02 20.51 15.37
CA GLU A 150 -23.12 21.26 14.77
C GLU A 150 -24.40 21.20 15.63
N LEU A 151 -24.75 20.01 16.14
CA LEU A 151 -25.87 19.83 17.05
C LEU A 151 -25.70 20.62 18.36
N LEU A 152 -24.48 20.74 18.89
CA LEU A 152 -24.21 21.60 20.05
C LEU A 152 -24.47 23.08 19.76
N LYS A 153 -24.19 23.57 18.54
CA LYS A 153 -24.51 24.96 18.15
C LYS A 153 -26.01 25.20 18.10
N GLU A 154 -26.79 24.17 17.82
CA GLU A 154 -28.25 24.17 17.80
C GLU A 154 -28.89 23.90 19.17
N ASP A 155 -28.08 23.80 20.25
CA ASP A 155 -28.52 23.47 21.62
C ASP A 155 -29.14 22.05 21.77
N LYS A 156 -28.92 21.16 20.77
CA LYS A 156 -29.38 19.77 20.77
C LYS A 156 -28.38 18.85 21.47
N ILE A 157 -28.22 19.06 22.78
CA ILE A 157 -27.15 18.44 23.57
C ILE A 157 -27.19 16.90 23.57
N ASP A 158 -28.38 16.30 23.71
CA ASP A 158 -28.50 14.85 23.77
C ASP A 158 -28.23 14.17 22.42
N GLU A 159 -28.67 14.80 21.32
CA GLU A 159 -28.38 14.34 19.96
C GLU A 159 -26.88 14.43 19.67
N ALA A 160 -26.23 15.53 20.07
CA ALA A 160 -24.80 15.71 19.92
C ALA A 160 -24.01 14.61 20.64
N LYS A 161 -24.37 14.29 21.89
CA LYS A 161 -23.76 13.19 22.65
C LYS A 161 -23.95 11.84 21.98
N ASN A 162 -25.09 11.62 21.33
CA ASN A 162 -25.32 10.38 20.58
C ASN A 162 -24.46 10.29 19.31
N GLU A 163 -24.18 11.41 18.64
CA GLU A 163 -23.19 11.43 17.56
C GLU A 163 -21.77 11.15 18.07
N PHE A 164 -21.36 11.78 19.16
CA PHE A 164 -20.05 11.57 19.78
C PHE A 164 -19.77 10.12 20.19
N LYS A 165 -20.78 9.40 20.68
CA LYS A 165 -20.68 7.96 20.99
C LYS A 165 -20.34 7.07 19.80
N LYS A 166 -20.55 7.54 18.56
CA LYS A 166 -20.18 6.80 17.34
C LYS A 166 -18.66 6.79 17.11
N ILE A 167 -17.91 7.65 17.81
CA ILE A 167 -16.46 7.75 17.70
C ILE A 167 -15.80 6.66 18.56
N PRO A 168 -14.96 5.78 18.00
CA PRO A 168 -14.32 4.71 18.77
C PRO A 168 -13.35 5.22 19.84
N LEU A 169 -13.24 4.51 20.95
CA LEU A 169 -12.43 4.88 22.12
C LEU A 169 -10.91 4.97 21.84
N ASN A 170 -10.43 4.35 20.77
CA ASN A 170 -9.04 4.43 20.32
C ASN A 170 -8.80 5.55 19.29
N SER A 171 -9.80 6.38 18.99
CA SER A 171 -9.67 7.51 18.06
C SER A 171 -8.85 8.64 18.68
N GLN A 172 -8.07 9.33 17.85
CA GLN A 172 -7.35 10.55 18.24
C GLN A 172 -8.28 11.72 18.60
N LEU A 173 -9.56 11.64 18.21
CA LEU A 173 -10.56 12.67 18.51
C LEU A 173 -11.19 12.52 19.91
N GLN A 174 -10.87 11.45 20.65
CA GLN A 174 -11.53 11.15 21.92
C GLN A 174 -11.36 12.24 22.97
N ASP A 175 -10.18 12.83 23.09
CA ASP A 175 -9.94 13.88 24.09
C ASP A 175 -10.75 15.15 23.76
N LEU A 176 -10.82 15.52 22.48
CA LEU A 176 -11.65 16.62 22.01
C LEU A 176 -13.13 16.35 22.31
N VAL A 177 -13.61 15.15 21.97
CA VAL A 177 -15.02 14.77 22.08
C VAL A 177 -15.46 14.72 23.54
N LYS A 178 -14.65 14.17 24.45
CA LYS A 178 -14.94 14.19 25.89
C LYS A 178 -15.10 15.61 26.43
N ASN A 179 -14.25 16.54 26.00
CA ASN A 179 -14.38 17.94 26.39
C ASN A 179 -15.70 18.55 25.87
N LEU A 180 -16.12 18.20 24.65
CA LEU A 180 -17.39 18.64 24.07
C LEU A 180 -18.61 17.99 24.74
N GLU A 181 -18.53 16.75 25.20
CA GLU A 181 -19.60 16.08 25.94
C GLU A 181 -19.92 16.73 27.29
N HIS A 182 -18.95 17.44 27.88
CA HIS A 182 -19.13 18.22 29.10
C HIS A 182 -19.79 19.58 28.87
N TYR A 183 -20.03 19.98 27.62
CA TYR A 183 -20.74 21.21 27.30
C TYR A 183 -22.23 21.11 27.71
N GLN A 184 -22.71 22.11 28.45
CA GLN A 184 -24.08 22.16 28.98
C GLN A 184 -24.97 23.22 28.30
N GLY A 185 -24.57 23.73 27.13
CA GLY A 185 -25.31 24.80 26.44
C GLY A 185 -24.92 26.20 26.92
N LYS A 186 -25.62 27.22 26.43
CA LYS A 186 -25.45 28.60 26.92
C LYS A 186 -26.13 28.73 28.28
N ALA A 187 -25.39 29.19 29.30
CA ALA A 187 -26.01 29.64 30.54
C ALA A 187 -27.01 30.75 30.20
N LYS A 188 -28.27 30.57 30.61
CA LYS A 188 -29.36 31.55 30.42
C LYS A 188 -29.09 32.84 31.18
#